data_AF-A0A286FD90-F1
#
_entry.id   AF-A0A286FD90-F1
#
_cell.length_a   1.000
_cell.length_b   1.000
_cell.length_c   1.000
_cell.angle_alpha   90.00
_cell.angle_beta   90.00
_cell.angle_gamma   90.00
#
_symmetry.space_group_name_H-M   'P 1'
#
loop_
_entity.id
_entity.type
_entity.pdbx_description
1 polymer ?
#
loop_
_entity_poly.entity_id
_entity_poly.type
_entity_poly.pdbx_seq_one_letter_code
_entity_poly.pdbx_strand_id
1 'polypeptide(L)'
;MKTYLNLGCGYRYQTGWTNVDYVSTGDGVLAHNLLQGIPFSENSFEVVYHSHILEHFSKADGKQFIQECYRVLKPNGTIRIAVPDLEQIVREYTKNLEKALEGDAKAPQDYEWIMLELYDQVVRSKSGGEMADYIFQPEIPNEDYVFARLGEEARNLRKGNLASLNQPKKEPSTPKDKRSMFRKVLSKLKNNLRQVLFQSEIKFYQENLHYITLGKFRLGGEIHQWMYDSYSLSKLLTEIGFKEVKIQTAFESQIPNWNSYELETKEGIIFKPDSLFIEAKK
;
A
#
# COMPACT_ATOMS: atom_id res chain seq x y z
N MET A 1 -8.77 25.87 12.35
CA MET A 1 -7.91 24.66 12.29
C MET A 1 -8.78 23.54 11.72
N LYS A 2 -8.28 22.75 10.77
CA LYS A 2 -9.03 21.62 10.22
C LYS A 2 -9.22 20.57 11.32
N THR A 3 -10.41 20.00 11.46
CA THR A 3 -10.75 19.10 12.58
C THR A 3 -10.61 17.62 12.22
N TYR A 4 -10.45 17.28 10.94
CA TYR A 4 -10.32 15.90 10.45
C TYR A 4 -8.91 15.65 9.92
N LEU A 5 -8.38 14.46 10.19
CA LEU A 5 -7.03 14.02 9.86
C LEU A 5 -7.08 12.79 8.94
N ASN A 6 -6.33 12.84 7.84
CA ASN A 6 -6.12 11.75 6.90
C ASN A 6 -4.64 11.35 6.90
N LEU A 7 -4.33 10.11 7.24
CA LEU A 7 -2.97 9.57 7.37
C LEU A 7 -2.70 8.57 6.25
N GLY A 8 -1.56 8.71 5.57
CA GLY A 8 -1.23 7.90 4.39
C GLY A 8 -2.11 8.27 3.19
N CYS A 9 -2.33 9.56 2.97
CA CYS A 9 -3.36 10.04 2.06
C CYS A 9 -3.09 9.79 0.56
N GLY A 10 -1.85 9.47 0.19
CA GLY A 10 -1.43 9.29 -1.20
C GLY A 10 -1.87 10.45 -2.08
N TYR A 11 -2.51 10.13 -3.20
CA TYR A 11 -3.07 11.13 -4.13
C TYR A 11 -4.57 11.38 -3.92
N ARG A 12 -5.21 10.70 -2.96
CA ARG A 12 -6.65 10.80 -2.71
C ARG A 12 -6.91 11.43 -1.37
N TYR A 13 -7.15 12.73 -1.40
CA TYR A 13 -7.33 13.52 -0.18
C TYR A 13 -8.27 14.69 -0.38
N GLN A 14 -8.80 15.19 0.74
CA GLN A 14 -9.71 16.33 0.76
C GLN A 14 -9.02 17.58 1.28
N THR A 15 -9.17 18.70 0.57
CA THR A 15 -8.55 19.98 0.94
C THR A 15 -9.08 20.51 2.27
N GLY A 16 -10.29 20.13 2.68
CA GLY A 16 -10.87 20.43 4.00
C GLY A 16 -10.25 19.65 5.17
N TRP A 17 -9.42 18.63 4.91
CA TRP A 17 -8.78 17.78 5.91
C TRP A 17 -7.30 18.11 6.08
N THR A 18 -6.74 17.81 7.26
CA THR A 18 -5.29 17.75 7.43
C THR A 18 -4.82 16.45 6.83
N ASN A 19 -3.93 16.50 5.85
CA ASN A 19 -3.47 15.32 5.12
C ASN A 19 -1.98 15.10 5.40
N VAL A 20 -1.61 13.87 5.74
CA VAL A 20 -0.24 13.46 6.04
C VAL A 20 0.13 12.27 5.20
N ASP A 21 1.33 12.28 4.64
CA ASP A 21 1.89 11.15 3.89
C ASP A 21 3.41 11.10 4.07
N TYR A 22 4.04 9.97 3.75
CA TYR A 22 5.49 9.82 3.85
C TYR A 22 6.23 10.79 2.92
N VAL A 23 5.64 11.07 1.75
CA VAL A 23 6.10 12.09 0.79
C VAL A 23 4.98 13.07 0.49
N SER A 24 5.30 14.34 0.30
CA SER A 24 4.29 15.31 -0.11
C SER A 24 3.86 15.04 -1.56
N THR A 25 2.59 14.69 -1.76
CA THR A 25 2.00 14.35 -3.06
C THR A 25 1.27 15.53 -3.70
N GLY A 26 1.11 16.64 -2.98
CA GLY A 26 0.48 17.85 -3.48
C GLY A 26 0.32 18.92 -2.41
N ASP A 27 -0.23 20.06 -2.82
CA ASP A 27 -0.41 21.22 -1.95
C ASP A 27 -1.28 20.88 -0.73
N GLY A 28 -0.75 21.18 0.46
CA GLY A 28 -1.43 20.93 1.72
C GLY A 28 -1.29 19.51 2.28
N VAL A 29 -0.45 18.66 1.67
CA VAL A 29 -0.05 17.35 2.22
C VAL A 29 1.26 17.50 2.99
N LEU A 30 1.21 17.22 4.30
CA LEU A 30 2.36 17.23 5.19
C LEU A 30 3.19 15.96 4.98
N ALA A 31 4.44 16.12 4.52
CA ALA A 31 5.40 15.03 4.45
C ALA A 31 5.90 14.66 5.86
N HIS A 32 5.58 13.47 6.34
CA HIS A 32 5.98 12.99 7.66
C HIS A 32 6.01 11.45 7.75
N ASN A 33 7.01 10.92 8.43
CA ASN A 33 7.10 9.49 8.71
C ASN A 33 6.28 9.12 9.95
N LEU A 34 5.16 8.42 9.75
CA LEU A 34 4.23 8.04 10.82
C LEU A 34 4.80 7.00 11.81
N LEU A 35 5.91 6.33 11.48
CA LEU A 35 6.68 5.52 12.44
C LEU A 35 7.38 6.38 13.52
N GLN A 36 7.48 7.69 13.31
CA GLN A 36 8.03 8.63 14.29
C GLN A 36 6.94 9.27 15.17
N GLY A 37 5.70 8.77 15.09
CA GLY A 37 4.53 9.35 15.74
C GLY A 37 3.80 10.37 14.88
N ILE A 38 2.60 10.76 15.32
CA ILE A 38 1.76 11.73 14.59
C ILE A 38 2.10 13.15 15.08
N PRO A 39 2.48 14.09 14.19
CA PRO A 39 3.09 15.38 14.57
C PRO A 39 2.07 16.44 15.01
N PHE A 40 1.09 16.03 15.82
CA PHE A 40 0.03 16.89 16.35
C PHE A 40 -0.17 16.64 17.83
N SER A 41 -0.70 17.63 18.54
CA SER A 41 -1.03 17.52 19.97
C SER A 41 -2.14 16.51 20.22
N GLU A 42 -2.24 16.02 21.45
CA GLU A 42 -3.38 15.20 21.86
C GLU A 42 -4.71 15.94 21.69
N ASN A 43 -5.81 15.21 21.50
CA ASN A 43 -7.17 15.78 21.43
C ASN A 43 -7.33 16.91 20.40
N SER A 44 -6.65 16.81 19.26
CA SER A 44 -6.67 17.82 18.20
C SER A 44 -7.78 17.58 17.17
N PHE A 45 -8.12 16.31 16.91
CA PHE A 45 -9.00 15.92 15.79
C PHE A 45 -10.29 15.25 16.24
N GLU A 46 -11.37 15.51 15.52
CA GLU A 46 -12.66 14.84 15.69
C GLU A 46 -12.73 13.52 14.91
N VAL A 47 -11.98 13.44 13.82
CA VAL A 47 -11.88 12.26 12.96
C VAL A 47 -10.43 11.99 12.62
N VAL A 48 -10.02 10.73 12.73
CA VAL A 48 -8.79 10.20 12.16
C VAL A 48 -9.17 9.11 11.18
N TYR A 49 -8.77 9.29 9.93
CA TYR A 49 -8.97 8.34 8.85
C TYR A 49 -7.61 7.88 8.33
N HIS A 50 -7.53 6.58 8.01
CA HIS A 50 -6.42 6.06 7.25
C HIS A 50 -6.86 4.83 6.45
N SER A 51 -6.28 4.66 5.27
CA SER A 51 -6.64 3.59 4.34
C SER A 51 -5.38 3.01 3.72
N HIS A 52 -5.25 1.69 3.82
CA HIS A 52 -4.14 0.91 3.26
C HIS A 52 -2.76 1.43 3.71
N ILE A 53 -2.53 1.37 5.03
CA ILE A 53 -1.31 1.86 5.70
C ILE A 53 -0.94 0.97 6.87
N LEU A 54 -1.91 0.60 7.72
CA LEU A 54 -1.64 -0.13 8.95
C LEU A 54 -0.98 -1.49 8.68
N GLU A 55 -1.34 -2.13 7.58
CA GLU A 55 -0.77 -3.39 7.12
C GLU A 55 0.71 -3.30 6.74
N HIS A 56 1.22 -2.11 6.42
CA HIS A 56 2.64 -1.89 6.12
C HIS A 56 3.51 -1.80 7.38
N PHE A 57 2.90 -1.73 8.57
CA PHE A 57 3.61 -1.69 9.84
C PHE A 57 3.75 -3.08 10.44
N SER A 58 4.88 -3.30 11.12
CA SER A 58 5.03 -4.49 11.96
C SER A 58 3.93 -4.50 13.03
N LYS A 59 3.60 -5.65 13.60
CA LYS A 59 2.57 -5.75 14.66
C LYS A 59 2.83 -4.78 15.84
N ALA A 60 4.10 -4.58 16.19
CA ALA A 60 4.50 -3.68 17.27
C ALA A 60 4.33 -2.21 16.87
N ASP A 61 4.81 -1.84 15.68
CA ASP A 61 4.71 -0.47 15.17
C ASP A 61 3.27 -0.08 14.86
N GLY A 62 2.46 -1.01 14.32
CA GLY A 62 1.04 -0.82 14.10
C GLY A 62 0.29 -0.55 15.41
N LYS A 63 0.65 -1.23 16.50
CA LYS A 63 0.09 -0.92 17.83
C LYS A 63 0.46 0.49 18.29
N GLN A 64 1.72 0.90 18.12
CA GLN A 64 2.16 2.27 18.46
C GLN A 64 1.45 3.32 17.61
N PHE A 65 1.29 3.06 16.31
CA PHE A 65 0.57 3.94 15.39
C PHE A 65 -0.91 4.13 15.81
N ILE A 66 -1.62 3.05 16.15
CA ILE A 66 -3.01 3.17 16.61
C ILE A 66 -3.10 3.87 17.98
N GLN A 67 -2.09 3.73 18.85
CA GLN A 67 -1.99 4.52 20.10
C GLN A 67 -1.83 6.01 19.80
N GLU A 68 -1.04 6.38 18.80
CA GLU A 68 -0.90 7.76 18.35
C GLU A 68 -2.21 8.30 17.75
N CYS A 69 -2.93 7.51 16.96
CA CYS A 69 -4.27 7.85 16.48
C CYS A 69 -5.23 8.13 17.64
N TYR A 70 -5.21 7.28 18.67
CA TYR A 70 -6.00 7.50 19.90
C TYR A 70 -5.57 8.78 20.61
N ARG A 71 -4.26 9.05 20.74
CA ARG A 71 -3.74 10.26 21.40
C ARG A 71 -4.28 11.53 20.73
N VAL A 72 -4.18 11.63 19.40
CA VAL A 72 -4.56 12.85 18.66
C VAL A 72 -6.07 13.04 18.51
N LEU A 73 -6.88 12.00 18.68
CA LEU A 73 -8.35 12.10 18.70
C LEU A 73 -8.84 12.84 19.95
N LYS A 74 -9.84 13.70 19.79
CA LYS A 74 -10.64 14.29 20.89
C LYS A 74 -11.47 13.19 21.57
N PRO A 75 -11.90 13.38 22.83
CA PRO A 75 -12.92 12.52 23.44
C PRO A 75 -14.16 12.40 22.55
N ASN A 76 -14.70 11.19 22.38
CA ASN A 76 -15.79 10.84 21.45
C ASN A 76 -15.45 11.01 19.95
N GLY A 77 -14.19 11.30 19.62
CA GLY A 77 -13.69 11.33 18.25
C GLY A 77 -13.73 9.95 17.60
N THR A 78 -13.82 9.92 16.27
CA THR A 78 -13.99 8.68 15.49
C THR A 78 -12.70 8.33 14.78
N ILE A 79 -12.24 7.08 14.91
CA ILE A 79 -11.28 6.51 13.98
C ILE A 79 -12.02 5.72 12.90
N ARG A 80 -11.62 5.87 11.64
CA ARG A 80 -12.02 5.00 10.54
C ARG A 80 -10.78 4.39 9.89
N ILE A 81 -10.78 3.07 9.77
CA ILE A 81 -9.66 2.29 9.25
C ILE A 81 -10.15 1.47 8.07
N ALA A 82 -9.42 1.53 6.96
CA ALA A 82 -9.52 0.57 5.87
C ALA A 82 -8.20 -0.18 5.70
N VAL A 83 -8.26 -1.51 5.66
CA VAL A 83 -7.12 -2.43 5.44
C VAL A 83 -7.56 -3.58 4.53
N PRO A 84 -6.63 -4.28 3.85
CA PRO A 84 -6.97 -5.53 3.18
C PRO A 84 -7.64 -6.53 4.13
N ASP A 85 -8.73 -7.16 3.68
CA ASP A 85 -9.52 -8.08 4.49
C ASP A 85 -8.95 -9.50 4.45
N LEU A 86 -8.15 -9.86 5.48
CA LEU A 86 -7.59 -11.20 5.60
C LEU A 86 -8.68 -12.29 5.68
N GLU A 87 -9.79 -12.00 6.36
CA GLU A 87 -10.87 -12.96 6.53
C GLU A 87 -11.51 -13.29 5.18
N GLN A 88 -11.78 -12.27 4.37
CA GLN A 88 -12.33 -12.44 3.04
C GLN A 88 -11.36 -13.19 2.11
N ILE A 89 -10.07 -12.84 2.14
CA ILE A 89 -9.04 -13.53 1.32
C ILE A 89 -8.98 -15.02 1.68
N VAL A 90 -8.98 -15.38 2.96
CA VAL A 90 -8.93 -16.78 3.42
C VAL A 90 -10.21 -17.55 3.05
N ARG A 91 -11.37 -16.91 3.14
CA ARG A 91 -12.65 -17.50 2.72
C ARG A 91 -12.66 -17.77 1.21
N GLU A 92 -12.20 -16.82 0.41
CA GLU A 92 -12.06 -16.97 -1.04
C GLU A 92 -11.07 -18.08 -1.41
N TYR A 93 -9.94 -18.16 -0.70
CA TYR A 93 -8.97 -19.24 -0.85
C TYR A 93 -9.62 -20.61 -0.60
N THR A 94 -10.29 -20.77 0.55
CA THR A 94 -10.95 -22.04 0.90
C THR A 94 -12.01 -22.41 -0.13
N LYS A 95 -12.84 -21.45 -0.54
CA LYS A 95 -13.88 -21.65 -1.56
C LYS A 95 -13.30 -22.13 -2.89
N ASN A 96 -12.25 -21.48 -3.39
CA ASN A 96 -11.67 -21.83 -4.69
C ASN A 96 -10.88 -23.14 -4.63
N LEU A 97 -10.26 -23.45 -3.48
CA LEU A 97 -9.63 -24.74 -3.22
C LEU A 97 -10.65 -25.87 -3.31
N GLU A 98 -11.78 -25.75 -2.60
CA GLU A 98 -12.85 -26.76 -2.59
C GLU A 98 -13.39 -27.00 -4.01
N LYS A 99 -13.73 -25.94 -4.74
CA LYS A 99 -14.20 -26.05 -6.13
C LYS A 99 -13.17 -26.69 -7.07
N ALA A 100 -11.89 -26.36 -6.92
CA ALA A 100 -10.83 -26.96 -7.73
C ALA A 100 -10.70 -28.47 -7.46
N LEU A 101 -10.83 -28.90 -6.20
CA LEU A 101 -10.83 -30.31 -5.83
C LEU A 101 -12.07 -31.06 -6.35
N GLU A 102 -13.20 -30.38 -6.47
CA GLU A 102 -14.43 -30.91 -7.07
C GLU A 102 -14.39 -30.97 -8.61
N GLY A 103 -13.35 -30.42 -9.24
CA GLY A 103 -13.16 -30.45 -10.69
C GLY A 103 -13.91 -29.33 -11.44
N ASP A 104 -14.26 -28.23 -10.78
CA ASP A 104 -14.75 -27.03 -11.46
C ASP A 104 -13.69 -26.51 -12.44
N ALA A 105 -14.08 -26.32 -13.70
CA ALA A 105 -13.15 -25.96 -14.78
C ALA A 105 -12.56 -24.53 -14.67
N LYS A 106 -13.22 -23.62 -13.94
CA LYS A 106 -12.79 -22.22 -13.75
C LYS A 106 -12.04 -22.00 -12.43
N ALA A 107 -12.30 -22.85 -11.44
CA ALA A 107 -11.71 -22.72 -10.12
C ALA A 107 -10.16 -22.72 -10.08
N PRO A 108 -9.42 -23.43 -10.94
CA PRO A 108 -7.96 -23.39 -10.92
C PRO A 108 -7.38 -21.98 -11.12
N GLN A 109 -7.98 -21.17 -12.00
CA GLN A 109 -7.51 -19.81 -12.26
C GLN A 109 -7.87 -18.86 -11.11
N ASP A 110 -9.08 -19.01 -10.54
CA ASP A 110 -9.50 -18.24 -9.36
C ASP A 110 -8.65 -18.61 -8.13
N TYR A 111 -8.27 -19.88 -8.01
CA TYR A 111 -7.34 -20.37 -7.00
C TYR A 111 -5.93 -19.76 -7.15
N GLU A 112 -5.40 -19.72 -8.37
CA GLU A 112 -4.10 -19.11 -8.65
C GLU A 112 -4.10 -17.61 -8.26
N TRP A 113 -5.14 -16.87 -8.65
CA TRP A 113 -5.27 -15.47 -8.27
C TRP A 113 -5.32 -15.27 -6.76
N ILE A 114 -6.19 -16.00 -6.05
CA ILE A 114 -6.35 -15.77 -4.61
C ILE A 114 -5.13 -16.19 -3.80
N MET A 115 -4.34 -17.15 -4.30
CA MET A 115 -3.03 -17.48 -3.73
C MET A 115 -2.03 -16.31 -3.87
N LEU A 116 -2.00 -15.65 -5.04
CA LEU A 116 -1.19 -14.45 -5.22
C LEU A 116 -1.67 -13.32 -4.29
N GLU A 117 -2.97 -13.07 -4.21
CA GLU A 117 -3.53 -12.05 -3.31
C GLU A 117 -3.17 -12.31 -1.84
N LEU A 118 -3.20 -13.58 -1.41
CA LEU A 118 -2.86 -13.98 -0.04
C LEU A 118 -1.35 -13.86 0.27
N TYR A 119 -0.47 -14.26 -0.66
CA TYR A 119 0.96 -14.38 -0.38
C TYR A 119 1.81 -13.24 -0.94
N ASP A 120 1.57 -12.79 -2.17
CA ASP A 120 2.44 -11.83 -2.86
C ASP A 120 2.54 -10.51 -2.08
N GLN A 121 1.43 -10.08 -1.46
CA GLN A 121 1.37 -8.89 -0.61
C GLN A 121 2.34 -8.92 0.59
N VAL A 122 2.63 -10.12 1.14
CA VAL A 122 3.48 -10.32 2.33
C VAL A 122 4.88 -10.85 2.01
N VAL A 123 5.10 -11.49 0.86
CA VAL A 123 6.38 -12.15 0.52
C VAL A 123 7.14 -11.54 -0.65
N ARG A 124 6.53 -10.64 -1.46
CA ARG A 124 7.17 -10.09 -2.66
C ARG A 124 8.53 -9.45 -2.38
N SER A 125 9.37 -9.44 -3.41
CA SER A 125 10.72 -8.86 -3.38
C SER A 125 10.98 -7.84 -4.51
N LYS A 126 9.95 -7.56 -5.31
CA LYS A 126 9.95 -6.58 -6.40
C LYS A 126 8.63 -5.80 -6.39
N SER A 127 8.67 -4.61 -6.96
CA SER A 127 7.48 -3.76 -7.00
C SER A 127 6.37 -4.37 -7.85
N GLY A 128 5.14 -4.36 -7.33
CA GLY A 128 3.96 -5.00 -7.92
C GLY A 128 3.92 -6.53 -7.80
N GLY A 129 5.04 -7.17 -7.45
CA GLY A 129 5.14 -8.62 -7.25
C GLY A 129 4.68 -9.45 -8.43
N GLU A 130 4.22 -10.67 -8.14
CA GLU A 130 3.65 -11.60 -9.13
C GLU A 130 2.21 -11.22 -9.49
N MET A 131 1.50 -10.50 -8.62
CA MET A 131 0.16 -9.98 -8.96
C MET A 131 0.20 -9.03 -10.16
N ALA A 132 1.20 -8.15 -10.24
CA ALA A 132 1.37 -7.29 -11.40
C ALA A 132 1.67 -8.10 -12.67
N ASP A 133 2.52 -9.13 -12.58
CA ASP A 133 2.80 -10.00 -13.72
C ASP A 133 1.52 -10.65 -14.26
N TYR A 134 0.65 -11.14 -13.35
CA TYR A 134 -0.65 -11.73 -13.68
C TYR A 134 -1.61 -10.70 -14.30
N ILE A 135 -1.74 -9.51 -13.71
CA ILE A 135 -2.65 -8.46 -14.20
C ILE A 135 -2.20 -7.90 -15.55
N PHE A 136 -0.90 -7.87 -15.85
CA PHE A 136 -0.39 -7.25 -17.08
C PHE A 136 -0.04 -8.24 -18.19
N GLN A 137 -0.40 -9.52 -18.02
CA GLN A 137 -0.31 -10.50 -19.10
C GLN A 137 -1.30 -10.17 -20.25
N PRO A 138 -1.06 -10.64 -21.49
CA PRO A 138 -1.91 -10.30 -22.64
C PRO A 138 -3.39 -10.59 -22.43
N GLU A 139 -3.71 -11.73 -21.82
CA GLU A 139 -5.08 -12.19 -21.56
C GLU A 139 -5.19 -12.74 -20.14
N ILE A 140 -6.13 -12.24 -19.33
CA ILE A 140 -6.38 -12.74 -17.96
C ILE A 140 -7.49 -13.79 -18.05
N PRO A 141 -7.24 -15.06 -17.69
CA PRO A 141 -8.19 -16.14 -17.91
C PRO A 141 -9.45 -16.04 -17.03
N ASN A 142 -9.38 -15.32 -15.92
CA ASN A 142 -10.46 -15.08 -14.96
C ASN A 142 -10.64 -13.58 -14.66
N GLU A 143 -10.60 -12.74 -15.72
CA GLU A 143 -10.66 -11.28 -15.61
C GLU A 143 -11.76 -10.76 -14.67
N ASP A 144 -12.97 -11.31 -14.78
CA ASP A 144 -14.10 -10.89 -13.96
C ASP A 144 -13.86 -11.14 -12.47
N TYR A 145 -13.23 -12.26 -12.11
CA TYR A 145 -12.90 -12.60 -10.73
C TYR A 145 -11.82 -11.65 -10.17
N VAL A 146 -10.74 -11.46 -10.93
CA VAL A 146 -9.61 -10.58 -10.54
C VAL A 146 -10.09 -9.15 -10.28
N PHE A 147 -10.91 -8.58 -11.16
CA PHE A 147 -11.39 -7.20 -10.98
C PHE A 147 -12.54 -7.06 -10.00
N ALA A 148 -13.30 -8.12 -9.72
CA ALA A 148 -14.22 -8.13 -8.59
C ALA A 148 -13.48 -8.04 -7.25
N ARG A 149 -12.25 -8.60 -7.16
CA ARG A 149 -11.36 -8.48 -5.98
C ARG A 149 -10.68 -7.11 -5.90
N LEU A 150 -10.01 -6.68 -6.97
CA LEU A 150 -9.16 -5.47 -6.95
C LEU A 150 -9.92 -4.15 -7.09
N GLY A 151 -11.14 -4.20 -7.62
CA GLY A 151 -11.93 -3.00 -7.93
C GLY A 151 -11.53 -2.28 -9.23
N GLU A 152 -12.20 -1.17 -9.48
CA GLU A 152 -12.14 -0.45 -10.76
C GLU A 152 -10.81 0.29 -11.00
N GLU A 153 -10.06 0.61 -9.95
CA GLU A 153 -8.73 1.22 -10.08
C GLU A 153 -7.77 0.32 -10.86
N ALA A 154 -7.73 -0.98 -10.51
CA ALA A 154 -6.89 -1.95 -11.19
C ALA A 154 -7.32 -2.15 -12.65
N ARG A 155 -8.63 -2.14 -12.92
CA ARG A 155 -9.17 -2.22 -14.28
C ARG A 155 -8.69 -1.05 -15.14
N ASN A 156 -8.71 0.17 -14.59
CA ASN A 156 -8.24 1.37 -15.29
C ASN A 156 -6.73 1.37 -15.50
N LEU A 157 -5.94 0.90 -14.52
CA LEU A 157 -4.49 0.73 -14.66
C LEU A 157 -4.14 -0.24 -15.80
N ARG A 158 -4.82 -1.39 -15.90
CA ARG A 158 -4.62 -2.35 -17.02
C ARG A 158 -4.94 -1.71 -18.37
N LYS A 159 -6.07 -1.02 -18.50
CA LYS A 159 -6.44 -0.32 -19.74
C LYS A 159 -5.38 0.69 -20.18
N GLY A 160 -4.85 1.48 -19.24
CA GLY A 160 -3.77 2.43 -19.50
C GLY A 160 -2.48 1.76 -19.97
N ASN A 161 -2.11 0.63 -19.36
CA ASN A 161 -0.90 -0.11 -19.74
C ASN A 161 -1.03 -0.71 -21.16
N LEU A 162 -2.14 -1.38 -21.47
CA LEU A 162 -2.41 -1.92 -22.82
C LEU A 162 -2.40 -0.83 -23.89
N ALA A 163 -2.94 0.35 -23.59
CA ALA A 163 -2.89 1.50 -24.50
C ALA A 163 -1.46 2.00 -24.74
N SER A 164 -0.57 1.93 -23.73
CA SER A 164 0.84 2.34 -23.85
C SER A 164 1.70 1.35 -24.64
N LEU A 165 1.41 0.05 -24.56
CA LEU A 165 2.09 -1.00 -25.34
C LEU A 165 1.82 -0.87 -26.84
N ASN A 166 0.69 -0.28 -27.21
CA ASN A 166 0.29 -0.03 -28.61
C ASN A 166 0.85 1.28 -29.19
N GLN A 167 1.67 2.04 -28.45
CA GLN A 167 2.34 3.25 -28.94
C GLN A 167 3.82 3.00 -29.28
N PRO A 168 4.35 3.54 -30.38
CA PRO A 168 5.77 3.40 -30.72
C PRO A 168 6.66 4.07 -29.68
N LYS A 169 7.65 3.34 -29.15
CA LYS A 169 8.65 3.84 -28.19
C LYS A 169 9.37 5.06 -28.77
N LYS A 170 9.33 6.21 -28.09
CA LYS A 170 10.15 7.38 -28.43
C LYS A 170 11.63 7.07 -28.16
N GLU A 171 12.48 7.32 -29.15
CA GLU A 171 13.93 7.15 -29.05
C GLU A 171 14.54 8.08 -27.99
N PRO A 172 15.51 7.61 -27.18
CA PRO A 172 16.22 8.45 -26.24
C PRO A 172 17.19 9.40 -26.95
N SER A 173 17.06 10.70 -26.68
CA SER A 173 17.94 11.76 -27.22
C SER A 173 19.37 11.66 -26.68
N THR A 174 20.37 11.71 -27.58
CA THR A 174 21.80 11.65 -27.25
C THR A 174 22.36 13.01 -26.80
N PRO A 175 23.17 13.08 -25.72
CA PRO A 175 23.92 14.30 -25.38
C PRO A 175 25.29 14.34 -26.09
N LYS A 176 25.58 15.46 -26.77
CA LYS A 176 26.91 15.83 -27.28
C LYS A 176 27.72 16.52 -26.17
N ASP A 177 28.90 16.01 -25.78
CA ASP A 177 29.97 16.90 -25.29
C ASP A 177 31.39 16.29 -25.24
N LYS A 178 32.38 16.99 -25.80
CA LYS A 178 33.81 16.59 -25.85
C LYS A 178 34.55 16.78 -24.51
N ARG A 179 33.96 17.48 -23.53
CA ARG A 179 34.46 17.57 -22.13
C ARG A 179 34.39 16.24 -21.34
N SER A 180 33.69 15.25 -21.87
CA SER A 180 33.48 13.92 -21.26
C SER A 180 34.76 13.07 -21.15
N MET A 181 35.72 13.24 -22.07
CA MET A 181 36.82 12.28 -22.24
C MET A 181 37.89 12.37 -21.13
N PHE A 182 38.33 13.58 -20.76
CA PHE A 182 39.32 13.78 -19.69
C PHE A 182 38.78 13.43 -18.30
N ARG A 183 37.50 13.70 -18.01
CA ARG A 183 36.84 13.24 -16.77
C ARG A 183 36.75 11.72 -16.71
N LYS A 184 36.49 11.05 -17.84
CA LYS A 184 36.45 9.58 -17.93
C LYS A 184 37.80 8.93 -17.64
N VAL A 185 38.91 9.55 -18.04
CA VAL A 185 40.27 9.03 -17.77
C VAL A 185 40.63 9.18 -16.29
N LEU A 186 40.39 10.37 -15.71
CA LEU A 186 40.61 10.61 -14.27
C LEU A 186 39.70 9.74 -13.38
N SER A 187 38.43 9.56 -13.78
CA SER A 187 37.52 8.67 -13.05
C SER A 187 37.94 7.20 -13.18
N LYS A 188 38.48 6.77 -14.32
CA LYS A 188 39.02 5.41 -14.50
C LYS A 188 40.24 5.15 -13.60
N LEU A 189 41.17 6.11 -13.51
CA LEU A 189 42.34 5.97 -12.63
C LEU A 189 41.92 5.88 -11.15
N LYS A 190 41.00 6.76 -10.73
CA LYS A 190 40.46 6.78 -9.36
C LYS A 190 39.66 5.50 -9.05
N ASN A 191 38.89 4.99 -10.01
CA ASN A 191 38.12 3.76 -9.85
C ASN A 191 39.02 2.52 -9.79
N ASN A 192 40.10 2.47 -10.58
CA ASN A 192 41.08 1.38 -10.53
C ASN A 192 41.81 1.37 -9.18
N LEU A 193 42.24 2.54 -8.69
CA LEU A 193 42.90 2.65 -7.37
C LEU A 193 41.95 2.24 -6.24
N ARG A 194 40.67 2.63 -6.32
CA ARG A 194 39.62 2.25 -5.38
C ARG A 194 39.28 0.76 -5.44
N GLN A 195 39.27 0.17 -6.64
CA GLN A 195 39.09 -1.28 -6.83
C GLN A 195 40.21 -2.10 -6.21
N VAL A 196 41.45 -1.60 -6.23
CA VAL A 196 42.60 -2.29 -5.64
C VAL A 196 42.62 -2.12 -4.11
N LEU A 197 42.41 -0.91 -3.60
CA LEU A 197 42.45 -0.63 -2.16
C LEU A 197 41.27 -1.23 -1.38
N PHE A 198 40.11 -1.36 -2.03
CA PHE A 198 38.87 -1.83 -1.41
C PHE A 198 38.33 -3.08 -2.12
N GLN A 199 39.20 -3.92 -2.68
CA GLN A 199 38.79 -5.07 -3.50
C GLN A 199 37.92 -6.07 -2.72
N SER A 200 38.29 -6.35 -1.47
CA SER A 200 37.55 -7.22 -0.56
C SER A 200 36.18 -6.63 -0.21
N GLU A 201 36.14 -5.33 0.06
CA GLU A 201 34.90 -4.62 0.35
C GLU A 201 34.00 -4.53 -0.88
N ILE A 202 34.53 -4.22 -2.07
CA ILE A 202 33.76 -4.17 -3.32
C ILE A 202 33.23 -5.56 -3.67
N LYS A 203 34.04 -6.61 -3.49
CA LYS A 203 33.60 -8.00 -3.68
C LYS A 203 32.53 -8.38 -2.66
N PHE A 204 32.72 -8.04 -1.38
CA PHE A 204 31.71 -8.20 -0.33
C PHE A 204 30.42 -7.43 -0.67
N TYR A 205 30.51 -6.16 -1.06
CA TYR A 205 29.36 -5.36 -1.49
C TYR A 205 28.66 -6.03 -2.67
N GLN A 206 29.39 -6.44 -3.72
CA GLN A 206 28.83 -7.11 -4.91
C GLN A 206 28.15 -8.43 -4.56
N GLU A 207 28.76 -9.26 -3.73
CA GLU A 207 28.20 -10.51 -3.22
C GLU A 207 26.96 -10.24 -2.34
N ASN A 208 26.90 -9.10 -1.65
CA ASN A 208 25.80 -8.71 -0.78
C ASN A 208 24.80 -7.72 -1.40
N LEU A 209 24.96 -7.32 -2.67
CA LEU A 209 24.08 -6.35 -3.33
C LEU A 209 22.64 -6.86 -3.37
N HIS A 210 22.48 -8.17 -3.56
CA HIS A 210 21.17 -8.82 -3.52
C HIS A 210 20.50 -8.65 -2.14
N TYR A 211 21.22 -8.92 -1.04
CA TYR A 211 20.68 -8.75 0.32
C TYR A 211 20.36 -7.29 0.65
N ILE A 212 21.20 -6.33 0.22
CA ILE A 212 20.94 -4.91 0.41
C ILE A 212 19.70 -4.48 -0.36
N THR A 213 19.55 -4.94 -1.61
CA THR A 213 18.40 -4.63 -2.45
C THR A 213 17.13 -5.21 -1.86
N LEU A 214 17.18 -6.47 -1.42
CA LEU A 214 16.07 -7.14 -0.74
C LEU A 214 15.70 -6.42 0.56
N GLY A 215 16.68 -6.08 1.40
CA GLY A 215 16.46 -5.35 2.65
C GLY A 215 15.85 -3.97 2.41
N LYS A 216 16.33 -3.22 1.42
CA LYS A 216 15.75 -1.94 1.01
C LYS A 216 14.30 -2.08 0.54
N PHE A 217 14.00 -3.12 -0.23
CA PHE A 217 12.65 -3.39 -0.69
C PHE A 217 11.72 -3.73 0.48
N ARG A 218 12.14 -4.66 1.36
CA ARG A 218 11.34 -5.07 2.52
C ARG A 218 11.07 -3.93 3.50
N LEU A 219 12.01 -3.00 3.65
CA LEU A 219 11.86 -1.81 4.51
C LEU A 219 11.33 -0.60 3.76
N GLY A 220 11.02 -0.72 2.46
CA GLY A 220 10.62 0.38 1.59
C GLY A 220 9.14 0.75 1.66
N GLY A 221 8.35 0.05 2.49
CA GLY A 221 6.94 0.35 2.72
C GLY A 221 5.94 -0.27 1.73
N GLU A 222 6.40 -1.10 0.77
CA GLU A 222 5.49 -1.75 -0.19
C GLU A 222 4.93 -3.10 0.31
N ILE A 223 5.65 -3.76 1.21
CA ILE A 223 5.25 -5.06 1.74
C ILE A 223 4.25 -4.86 2.88
N HIS A 224 3.23 -5.72 2.94
CA HIS A 224 2.40 -5.85 4.14
C HIS A 224 3.20 -6.63 5.18
N GLN A 225 3.48 -6.02 6.32
CA GLN A 225 4.17 -6.65 7.44
C GLN A 225 3.20 -7.36 8.39
N TRP A 226 1.91 -6.97 8.36
CA TRP A 226 0.86 -7.60 9.13
C TRP A 226 -0.48 -7.49 8.41
N MET A 227 -1.33 -8.51 8.51
CA MET A 227 -2.69 -8.47 7.97
C MET A 227 -3.71 -8.58 9.10
N TYR A 228 -4.90 -8.06 8.87
CA TYR A 228 -5.94 -7.97 9.88
C TYR A 228 -7.23 -8.59 9.38
N ASP A 229 -7.90 -9.28 10.29
CA ASP A 229 -9.29 -9.69 10.17
C ASP A 229 -10.17 -8.85 11.12
N SER A 230 -11.48 -9.08 11.03
CA SER A 230 -12.49 -8.40 11.85
C SER A 230 -12.21 -8.51 13.36
N TYR A 231 -11.73 -9.68 13.81
CA TYR A 231 -11.45 -9.94 15.23
C TYR A 231 -10.17 -9.25 15.71
N SER A 232 -9.05 -9.45 15.02
CA SER A 232 -7.73 -8.97 15.41
C SER A 232 -7.62 -7.46 15.38
N LEU A 233 -8.25 -6.78 14.40
CA LEU A 233 -8.31 -5.32 14.37
C LEU A 233 -9.20 -4.78 15.49
N SER A 234 -10.37 -5.39 15.72
CA SER A 234 -11.26 -4.99 16.81
C SER A 234 -10.63 -5.17 18.19
N LYS A 235 -9.88 -6.27 18.37
CA LYS A 235 -9.11 -6.53 19.58
C LYS A 235 -8.03 -5.47 19.78
N LEU A 236 -7.25 -5.15 18.74
CA LEU A 236 -6.22 -4.11 18.81
C LEU A 236 -6.81 -2.76 19.26
N LEU A 237 -7.92 -2.35 18.65
CA LEU A 237 -8.61 -1.10 19.01
C LEU A 237 -9.09 -1.11 20.46
N THR A 238 -9.73 -2.19 20.89
CA THR A 238 -10.24 -2.33 22.26
C THR A 238 -9.13 -2.34 23.30
N GLU A 239 -8.01 -3.03 23.03
CA GLU A 239 -6.83 -3.06 23.92
C GLU A 239 -6.21 -1.66 24.13
N ILE A 240 -6.32 -0.78 23.15
CA ILE A 240 -5.80 0.61 23.22
C ILE A 240 -6.77 1.52 23.99
N GLY A 241 -8.05 1.16 24.06
CA GLY A 241 -9.07 1.90 24.80
C GLY A 241 -10.20 2.44 23.92
N PHE A 242 -10.20 2.17 22.61
CA PHE A 242 -11.33 2.50 21.76
C PHE A 242 -12.58 1.71 22.17
N LYS A 243 -13.74 2.32 21.96
CA LYS A 243 -15.07 1.79 22.26
C LYS A 243 -15.94 1.78 21.02
N GLU A 244 -17.09 1.13 21.10
CA GLU A 244 -18.08 1.10 20.01
C GLU A 244 -17.48 0.66 18.67
N VAL A 245 -16.60 -0.34 18.70
CA VAL A 245 -15.98 -0.90 17.49
C VAL A 245 -17.06 -1.51 16.62
N LYS A 246 -17.17 -1.04 15.37
CA LYS A 246 -18.15 -1.49 14.40
C LYS A 246 -17.48 -1.70 13.05
N ILE A 247 -17.77 -2.85 12.44
CA ILE A 247 -17.49 -3.07 11.03
C ILE A 247 -18.47 -2.22 10.23
N GLN A 248 -17.95 -1.55 9.21
CA GLN A 248 -18.71 -0.69 8.31
C GLN A 248 -18.58 -1.19 6.87
N THR A 249 -19.40 -0.63 5.98
CA THR A 249 -19.17 -0.71 4.53
C THR A 249 -18.41 0.53 4.07
N ALA A 250 -17.93 0.54 2.82
CA ALA A 250 -17.32 1.75 2.24
C ALA A 250 -18.31 2.93 2.09
N PHE A 251 -19.62 2.65 2.14
CA PHE A 251 -20.69 3.63 1.95
C PHE A 251 -21.29 4.14 3.26
N GLU A 252 -21.12 3.39 4.35
CA GLU A 252 -21.70 3.68 5.65
C GLU A 252 -20.61 4.13 6.63
N SER A 253 -20.92 5.20 7.37
CA SER A 253 -19.99 5.79 8.31
C SER A 253 -20.73 6.62 9.35
N GLN A 254 -20.19 6.67 10.57
CA GLN A 254 -20.61 7.63 11.59
C GLN A 254 -20.04 9.04 11.34
N ILE A 255 -19.11 9.19 10.40
CA ILE A 255 -18.55 10.48 9.99
C ILE A 255 -19.58 11.17 9.09
N PRO A 256 -20.01 12.42 9.43
CA PRO A 256 -20.98 13.14 8.63
C PRO A 256 -20.52 13.34 7.18
N ASN A 257 -21.46 13.19 6.24
CA ASN A 257 -21.22 13.39 4.80
C ASN A 257 -20.12 12.50 4.20
N TRP A 258 -19.85 11.31 4.78
CA TRP A 258 -18.75 10.42 4.37
C TRP A 258 -18.59 10.26 2.85
N ASN A 259 -19.66 9.90 2.15
CA ASN A 259 -19.63 9.65 0.71
C ASN A 259 -19.31 10.91 -0.12
N SER A 260 -19.52 12.11 0.41
CA SER A 260 -19.16 13.36 -0.28
C SER A 260 -17.64 13.60 -0.32
N TYR A 261 -16.87 12.93 0.55
CA TYR A 261 -15.41 13.05 0.56
C TYR A 261 -14.74 12.15 -0.49
N GLU A 262 -15.48 11.25 -1.14
CA GLU A 262 -14.97 10.36 -2.18
C GLU A 262 -13.63 9.66 -1.84
N LEU A 263 -13.43 9.28 -0.58
CA LEU A 263 -12.17 8.69 -0.09
C LEU A 263 -12.07 7.19 -0.38
N GLU A 264 -13.18 6.47 -0.28
CA GLU A 264 -13.24 5.01 -0.52
C GLU A 264 -14.15 4.64 -1.70
N THR A 265 -15.05 5.56 -2.05
CA THR A 265 -16.03 5.38 -3.12
C THR A 265 -16.09 6.63 -3.97
N LYS A 266 -16.54 6.52 -5.21
CA LYS A 266 -16.87 7.64 -6.08
C LYS A 266 -18.01 7.25 -7.00
N GLU A 267 -19.03 8.11 -7.11
CA GLU A 267 -20.20 7.87 -7.96
C GLU A 267 -20.87 6.50 -7.70
N GLY A 268 -20.87 6.05 -6.44
CA GLY A 268 -21.44 4.76 -6.04
C GLY A 268 -20.54 3.53 -6.29
N ILE A 269 -19.32 3.73 -6.82
CA ILE A 269 -18.35 2.68 -7.08
C ILE A 269 -17.29 2.67 -5.97
N ILE A 270 -17.01 1.50 -5.41
CA ILE A 270 -15.95 1.28 -4.42
C ILE A 270 -14.58 1.13 -5.09
N PHE A 271 -13.55 1.76 -4.53
CA PHE A 271 -12.19 1.66 -5.07
C PHE A 271 -11.53 0.32 -4.77
N LYS A 272 -11.67 -0.16 -3.52
CA LYS A 272 -11.01 -1.37 -3.01
C LYS A 272 -12.03 -2.30 -2.32
N PRO A 273 -12.75 -3.13 -3.10
CA PRO A 273 -13.81 -4.00 -2.58
C PRO A 273 -13.33 -5.15 -1.69
N ASP A 274 -12.02 -5.42 -1.72
CA ASP A 274 -11.29 -6.35 -0.87
C ASP A 274 -10.95 -5.82 0.53
N SER A 275 -11.46 -4.65 0.90
CA SER A 275 -11.09 -3.98 2.15
C SER A 275 -12.06 -4.26 3.30
N LEU A 276 -11.49 -4.44 4.49
CA LEU A 276 -12.18 -4.39 5.77
C LEU A 276 -12.24 -2.95 6.27
N PHE A 277 -13.45 -2.44 6.51
CA PHE A 277 -13.68 -1.11 7.07
C PHE A 277 -14.14 -1.22 8.52
N ILE A 278 -13.43 -0.57 9.44
CA ILE A 278 -13.79 -0.53 10.86
C ILE A 278 -13.80 0.91 11.37
N GLU A 279 -14.81 1.22 12.17
CA GLU A 279 -14.90 2.45 12.95
C GLU A 279 -14.92 2.18 14.44
N ALA A 280 -14.34 3.10 15.23
CA ALA A 280 -14.43 3.08 16.68
C ALA A 280 -14.35 4.49 17.27
N LYS A 281 -14.73 4.62 18.54
CA LYS A 281 -14.75 5.89 19.30
C LYS A 281 -13.67 5.93 20.35
N LYS A 282 -13.04 7.10 20.55
CA LYS A 282 -12.20 7.38 21.73
C LYS A 282 -13.05 7.62 22.97
#